data_AF-A0AAP7ANZ2-F1
#
_entry.id   AF-A0AAP7ANZ2-F1
#
_cell.length_a   1.000
_cell.length_b   1.000
_cell.length_c   1.000
_cell.angle_alpha   90.00
_cell.angle_beta   90.00
_cell.angle_gamma   90.00
#
_symmetry.space_group_name_H-M   'P 1'
#
loop_
_entity.id
_entity.type
_entity.pdbx_description
1 polymer ?
#
loop_
_entity_poly.entity_id
_entity_poly.type
_entity_poly.pdbx_seq_one_letter_code
_entity_poly.pdbx_strand_id
1 'polypeptide(L)'
;MYKVIKHFIDLHDNDHSYNEGDIFPREGVDVSEERIQELAGSDNKQHTPLIELVEEDPDNTAGADTAEKTSKAGKKKPENKVPENKEPAE
;
A
#
# COMPACT_ATOMS: atom_id res chain seq x y z
N MET A 1 -1.27 -11.79 -11.08
CA MET A 1 -1.78 -10.95 -9.97
C MET A 1 -0.63 -10.63 -9.00
N TYR A 2 -0.73 -9.65 -8.09
CA TYR A 2 0.24 -9.53 -6.99
C TYR A 2 -0.38 -9.96 -5.68
N LYS A 3 0.45 -10.56 -4.81
CA LYS A 3 0.07 -10.93 -3.46
C LYS A 3 0.89 -10.13 -2.47
N VAL A 4 0.20 -9.60 -1.48
CA VAL A 4 0.81 -8.82 -0.42
C VAL A 4 1.56 -9.78 0.50
N ILE A 5 2.86 -9.56 0.67
CA ILE A 5 3.72 -10.37 1.55
C ILE A 5 4.01 -9.68 2.87
N LYS A 6 3.64 -8.40 3.00
CA LYS A 6 3.81 -7.62 4.22
C LYS A 6 2.73 -6.56 4.35
N HIS A 7 2.19 -6.40 5.55
CA HIS A 7 1.15 -5.40 5.80
C HIS A 7 1.62 -3.97 5.44
N PHE A 8 0.82 -3.26 4.65
CA PHE A 8 1.04 -1.86 4.31
C PHE A 8 -0.27 -1.09 4.12
N ILE A 9 -0.19 0.23 4.26
CA ILE A 9 -1.31 1.14 4.02
C ILE A 9 -1.05 1.82 2.68
N ASP A 10 -1.96 1.64 1.73
CA ASP A 10 -1.88 2.31 0.44
C ASP A 10 -2.57 3.67 0.50
N LEU A 11 -1.78 4.73 0.29
CA LEU A 11 -2.27 6.11 0.34
C LEU A 11 -3.04 6.51 -0.93
N HIS A 12 -2.92 5.74 -2.03
CA HIS A 12 -3.64 6.00 -3.27
C HIS A 12 -5.03 5.34 -3.25
N ASP A 13 -5.22 4.30 -2.45
CA ASP A 13 -6.46 3.57 -2.26
C ASP A 13 -7.21 3.97 -0.97
N ASN A 14 -7.36 5.27 -0.69
CA ASN A 14 -8.09 5.77 0.50
C ASN A 14 -7.57 5.25 1.85
N ASP A 15 -6.24 5.16 2.01
CA ASP A 15 -5.61 4.57 3.20
C ASP A 15 -6.04 3.10 3.44
N HIS A 16 -6.27 2.33 2.36
CA HIS A 16 -6.60 0.92 2.47
C HIS A 16 -5.44 0.14 3.07
N SER A 17 -5.74 -0.65 4.10
CA SER A 17 -4.78 -1.50 4.77
C SER A 17 -4.81 -2.88 4.12
N TYR A 18 -3.72 -3.22 3.45
CA TYR A 18 -3.49 -4.54 2.87
C TYR A 18 -2.73 -5.41 3.88
N ASN A 19 -3.20 -6.63 4.10
CA ASN A 19 -2.59 -7.62 4.97
C ASN A 19 -1.81 -8.66 4.17
N GLU A 20 -0.93 -9.38 4.87
CA GLU A 20 -0.21 -10.50 4.30
C GLU A 20 -1.19 -11.54 3.75
N GLY A 21 -1.07 -11.83 2.46
CA GLY A 21 -1.95 -12.74 1.73
C GLY A 21 -3.01 -12.06 0.87
N ASP A 22 -3.24 -10.76 1.04
CA ASP A 22 -4.22 -10.01 0.24
C ASP A 22 -3.78 -9.90 -1.23
N ILE A 23 -4.77 -9.69 -2.08
CA ILE A 23 -4.59 -9.52 -3.51
C ILE A 23 -4.47 -8.04 -3.86
N PHE A 24 -3.46 -7.70 -4.66
CA PHE A 24 -3.19 -6.35 -5.13
C PHE A 24 -2.98 -6.33 -6.66
N PRO A 25 -3.50 -5.31 -7.38
CA PRO A 25 -4.42 -4.25 -6.94
C PRO A 25 -5.86 -4.75 -6.72
N ARG A 26 -6.69 -3.94 -6.04
CA ARG A 26 -8.12 -4.24 -5.84
C ARG A 26 -8.89 -4.23 -7.16
N GLU A 27 -9.96 -5.03 -7.26
CA GLU A 27 -10.83 -4.97 -8.43
C GLU A 27 -11.38 -3.55 -8.65
N GLY A 28 -11.17 -3.01 -9.85
CA GLY A 28 -11.57 -1.65 -10.22
C GLY A 28 -10.59 -0.55 -9.81
N VAL A 29 -9.41 -0.90 -9.28
CA VAL A 29 -8.32 0.04 -9.00
C VAL A 29 -7.16 -0.22 -9.97
N ASP A 30 -6.84 0.78 -10.78
CA ASP A 30 -5.65 0.79 -11.62
C ASP A 30 -4.48 1.45 -10.88
N VAL A 31 -3.35 0.74 -10.83
CA VAL A 31 -2.09 1.24 -10.27
C VAL A 31 -1.02 1.25 -11.36
N SER A 32 -0.14 2.25 -11.34
CA SER A 32 0.96 2.33 -12.30
C SER A 32 2.01 1.24 -12.02
N GLU A 33 2.69 0.78 -13.07
CA GLU A 33 3.78 -0.20 -12.95
C GLU A 33 4.91 0.30 -12.04
N GLU A 34 5.20 1.60 -12.06
CA GLU A 34 6.17 2.22 -11.15
C GLU A 34 5.80 1.96 -9.68
N ARG A 35 4.52 2.11 -9.33
CA ARG A 35 4.03 1.85 -7.97
C ARG A 35 4.17 0.38 -7.61
N ILE A 36 3.85 -0.50 -8.54
CA ILE A 36 4.04 -1.94 -8.35
C ILE A 36 5.51 -2.25 -8.10
N GLN A 37 6.44 -1.67 -8.87
CA GLN A 37 7.87 -1.89 -8.69
C GLN A 37 8.40 -1.32 -7.37
N GLU A 38 7.90 -0.16 -6.91
CA GLU A 38 8.25 0.36 -5.58
C GLU A 38 7.76 -0.56 -4.46
N LEU A 39 6.54 -1.10 -4.58
CA LEU A 39 5.96 -2.03 -3.61
C LEU A 39 6.62 -3.41 -3.66
N ALA A 40 6.96 -3.91 -4.85
CA ALA A 40 7.62 -5.20 -5.04
C ALA A 40 9.13 -5.13 -4.80
N GLY A 41 9.70 -3.94 -4.88
CA GLY A 41 11.11 -3.66 -4.66
C GLY A 41 11.43 -3.21 -3.24
N SER A 42 12.62 -2.64 -3.09
CA SER A 42 13.11 -2.06 -1.83
C SER A 42 13.17 -0.53 -1.87
N ASP A 43 12.59 0.07 -2.92
CA ASP A 43 12.50 1.52 -3.12
C ASP A 43 11.32 2.16 -2.37
N ASN A 44 10.65 1.41 -1.48
CA ASN A 44 9.65 1.96 -0.59
C ASN A 44 10.25 2.40 0.76
N LYS A 45 9.45 3.15 1.54
CA LYS A 45 9.86 3.67 2.87
C LYS A 45 10.29 2.59 3.87
N GLN A 46 9.85 1.34 3.66
CA GLN A 46 10.22 0.22 4.53
C GLN A 46 11.48 -0.49 4.05
N HIS A 47 12.02 -0.09 2.89
CA HIS A 47 13.15 -0.71 2.21
C HIS A 47 13.03 -2.23 2.09
N THR A 48 11.80 -2.73 1.98
CA THR A 48 11.51 -4.18 1.92
C THR A 48 10.36 -4.41 0.95
N PRO A 49 10.37 -5.52 0.20
CA PRO A 49 9.26 -5.85 -0.68
C PRO A 49 7.97 -6.05 0.15
N LEU A 50 6.90 -5.39 -0.26
CA LEU A 50 5.57 -5.41 0.34
C LEU A 50 4.61 -6.30 -0.45
N ILE A 51 4.81 -6.41 -1.75
CA ILE A 51 4.05 -7.28 -2.64
C ILE A 51 4.98 -8.17 -3.45
N GLU A 52 4.47 -9.29 -3.93
CA GLU A 52 5.18 -10.22 -4.79
C GLU A 52 4.31 -10.58 -6.00
N LEU A 53 4.93 -10.72 -7.17
CA LEU A 53 4.25 -11.19 -8.38
C LEU A 53 3.89 -12.66 -8.18
N VAL A 54 2.59 -12.96 -8.14
CA VAL A 54 2.10 -14.32 -8.10
C VAL A 54 1.55 -14.67 -9.47
N GLU A 55 2.24 -15.61 -10.11
CA GLU A 55 1.72 -16.31 -11.28
C GLU A 55 0.57 -17.20 -10.80
N GLU A 56 -0.62 -16.96 -11.36
CA GLU A 56 -1.85 -17.64 -10.95
C GLU A 56 -1.85 -19.05 -11.54
N ASP A 57 -1.10 -19.97 -10.92
CA ASP A 57 -1.37 -21.38 -11.06
C ASP A 57 -2.64 -21.70 -10.27
N PRO A 58 -3.75 -22.13 -10.91
CA PRO A 58 -5.07 -22.27 -10.28
C PRO A 58 -5.15 -23.37 -9.19
N ASP A 59 -4.06 -24.08 -8.90
CA ASP A 59 -4.04 -25.29 -8.06
C ASP A 59 -3.66 -25.07 -6.58
N ASN A 60 -3.43 -23.83 -6.11
CA ASN A 60 -3.03 -23.57 -4.71
C ASN A 60 -3.95 -22.60 -3.93
N THR A 61 -5.26 -22.68 -4.14
CA THR A 61 -6.24 -22.05 -3.24
C THR A 61 -6.52 -22.97 -2.05
N ALA A 62 -5.66 -22.94 -1.03
CA ALA A 62 -5.94 -23.56 0.27
C ALA A 62 -5.25 -22.80 1.40
N GLY A 63 -5.94 -21.79 1.94
CA GLY A 63 -5.51 -21.05 3.13
C GLY A 63 -6.36 -19.83 3.44
N ALA A 64 -7.64 -20.05 3.78
CA ALA A 64 -8.41 -19.16 4.66
C ALA A 64 -7.60 -18.91 5.96
N ASP A 65 -7.62 -17.76 6.64
CA ASP A 65 -8.73 -17.12 7.36
C ASP A 65 -8.07 -15.86 7.99
N THR A 66 -8.59 -14.64 7.95
CA THR A 66 -9.46 -14.12 9.01
C THR A 66 -9.91 -12.72 8.59
N ALA A 67 -11.14 -12.61 8.08
CA ALA A 67 -11.90 -11.39 8.25
C ALA A 67 -12.37 -11.35 9.71
N GLU A 68 -11.97 -10.33 10.46
CA GLU A 68 -12.78 -9.61 11.47
C GLU A 68 -11.89 -8.99 12.56
N LYS A 69 -11.60 -7.69 12.44
CA LYS A 69 -11.57 -6.81 13.61
C LYS A 69 -11.96 -5.38 13.27
N THR A 70 -13.28 -5.16 13.31
CA THR A 70 -13.96 -4.02 13.95
C THR A 70 -13.18 -2.70 14.13
N SER A 71 -13.59 -1.73 13.32
CA SER A 71 -13.76 -0.29 13.56
C SER A 71 -13.50 0.26 14.99
N LYS A 72 -12.72 1.37 15.12
CA LYS A 72 -13.21 2.71 15.53
C LYS A 72 -12.10 3.75 15.76
N ALA A 73 -12.17 4.83 14.98
CA ALA A 73 -12.06 6.26 15.37
C ALA A 73 -10.89 6.75 16.25
N GLY A 74 -10.06 7.63 15.67
CA GLY A 74 -9.10 8.44 16.44
C GLY A 74 -8.36 9.51 15.63
N LYS A 75 -9.08 10.55 15.19
CA LYS A 75 -8.62 11.86 14.69
C LYS A 75 -7.16 12.25 15.05
N LYS A 76 -6.38 12.69 14.05
CA LYS A 76 -5.70 14.01 13.97
C LYS A 76 -4.76 14.13 12.75
N LYS A 77 -5.22 14.83 11.72
CA LYS A 77 -4.40 15.73 10.88
C LYS A 77 -4.10 16.98 11.75
N PRO A 78 -2.92 17.62 11.68
CA PRO A 78 -2.66 18.63 10.64
C PRO A 78 -1.28 18.46 9.98
N GLU A 79 -1.17 18.56 8.65
CA GLU A 79 -0.69 19.78 7.97
C GLU A 79 0.68 20.29 8.45
N ASN A 80 1.76 19.70 7.90
CA ASN A 80 3.03 20.41 7.75
C ASN A 80 3.02 21.08 6.37
N LYS A 81 2.46 22.28 6.33
CA LYS A 81 2.64 23.26 5.28
C LYS A 81 4.06 23.81 5.44
N VAL A 82 5.01 23.35 4.63
CA VAL A 82 6.32 24.01 4.51
C VAL A 82 6.07 25.33 3.77
N PRO A 83 6.25 26.52 4.37
CA PRO A 83 6.14 27.76 3.64
C PRO A 83 7.40 27.97 2.79
N GLU A 84 7.13 28.18 1.51
CA GLU A 84 8.00 28.64 0.44
C GLU A 84 8.85 29.85 0.88
N ASN A 85 10.16 29.74 0.65
CA ASN A 85 11.15 30.77 0.96
C ASN A 85 10.86 32.04 0.13
N LYS A 86 10.76 33.19 0.82
CA LYS A 86 10.78 34.51 0.21
C LYS A 86 12.20 34.86 -0.25
N GLU A 87 12.35 35.19 -1.53
CA GLU A 87 13.45 36.04 -2.03
C GLU A 87 13.29 37.50 -1.55
N PRO A 88 14.16 38.45 -1.97
CA PRO A 88 15.46 38.77 -1.40
C PRO A 88 15.43 40.15 -0.71
N ALA A 89 16.44 40.46 0.11
CA ALA A 89 16.62 41.78 0.69
C ALA A 89 17.31 42.74 -0.31
N GLU A 90 16.86 44.00 -0.29
CA GLU A 90 17.35 45.18 -1.02
C GLU A 90 18.88 45.39 -1.00
#